data_AF-A0A1E8FC56-F1
#
_entry.id   AF-A0A1E8FC56-F1
#
_cell.length_a   1.000
_cell.length_b   1.000
_cell.length_c   1.000
_cell.angle_alpha   90.00
_cell.angle_beta   90.00
_cell.angle_gamma   90.00
#
_symmetry.space_group_name_H-M   'P 1'
#
loop_
_entity.id
_entity.type
_entity.pdbx_description
1 polymer ?
#
loop_
_entity_poly.entity_id
_entity_poly.type
_entity_poly.pdbx_seq_one_letter_code
_entity_poly.pdbx_strand_id
1 'polypeptide(L)'
;MSVSLNHNAKGKRPKFYEDAGTDQLMSMVMVLASELNVMRDRMDAQERVAKQHGIDLAAGIDALELDDAALEEREAWRQGFMARLFYLARKEAEEAQIGETKESFNSTIDEIAKG
;
A
#
# COMPACT_ATOMS: atom_id res chain seq x y z
N MET A 1 -17.43 31.86 13.24
CA MET A 1 -16.67 31.93 11.97
C MET A 1 -15.42 31.07 12.13
N SER A 2 -15.39 29.86 11.57
CA SER A 2 -14.17 29.05 11.55
C SER A 2 -13.27 29.57 10.43
N VAL A 3 -12.11 30.13 10.77
CA VAL A 3 -11.11 30.54 9.80
C VAL A 3 -10.36 29.30 9.34
N SER A 4 -10.51 28.91 8.08
CA SER A 4 -9.65 27.91 7.43
C SER A 4 -8.33 28.59 7.05
N LEU A 5 -7.27 28.36 7.83
CA LEU A 5 -5.93 28.77 7.46
C LEU A 5 -5.40 27.82 6.39
N ASN A 6 -5.43 28.24 5.12
CA ASN A 6 -4.76 27.54 4.04
C ASN A 6 -3.24 27.62 4.24
N HIS A 7 -2.65 26.53 4.75
CA HIS A 7 -1.22 26.39 5.01
C HIS A 7 -0.42 26.08 3.73
N ASN A 8 -0.81 26.69 2.59
CA ASN A 8 -0.06 26.52 1.36
C ASN A 8 1.11 27.52 1.35
N ALA A 9 2.33 27.00 1.43
CA ALA A 9 3.54 27.80 1.24
C ALA A 9 3.48 28.49 -0.14
N LYS A 10 3.68 29.81 -0.18
CA LYS A 10 3.56 30.63 -1.40
C LYS A 10 4.70 30.42 -2.43
N GLY A 11 5.54 29.39 -2.24
CA GLY A 11 6.69 29.09 -3.09
C GLY A 11 6.45 27.92 -4.04
N LYS A 12 7.22 27.87 -5.14
CA LYS A 12 7.27 26.68 -6.02
C LYS A 12 7.74 25.50 -5.17
N ARG A 13 6.98 24.39 -5.18
CA ARG A 13 7.34 23.17 -4.43
C ARG A 13 8.77 22.74 -4.82
N PRO A 14 9.65 22.45 -3.84
CA PRO A 14 10.97 21.90 -4.13
C PRO A 14 10.81 20.63 -4.98
N LYS A 15 11.56 20.55 -6.07
CA LYS A 15 11.67 19.36 -6.93
C LYS A 15 13.00 18.70 -6.59
N PHE A 16 12.98 17.45 -6.13
CA PHE A 16 14.20 16.75 -5.71
C PHE A 16 14.66 15.73 -6.75
N TYR A 17 13.73 15.13 -7.51
CA TYR A 17 14.02 14.16 -8.55
C TYR A 17 13.67 14.68 -9.95
N GLU A 18 14.29 14.13 -10.99
CA GLU A 18 14.03 14.54 -12.39
C GLU A 18 12.58 14.24 -12.81
N ASP A 19 12.07 13.07 -12.43
CA ASP A 19 10.69 12.68 -12.62
C ASP A 19 9.79 13.22 -11.50
N ALA A 20 8.75 13.95 -11.88
CA ALA A 20 7.81 14.54 -10.92
C ALA A 20 6.98 13.46 -10.18
N GLY A 21 6.80 12.29 -10.78
CA GLY A 21 6.12 11.15 -10.14
C GLY A 21 6.88 10.63 -8.92
N THR A 22 8.21 10.65 -8.97
CA THR A 22 9.09 10.19 -7.87
C THR A 22 8.98 11.08 -6.63
N ASP A 23 8.96 12.40 -6.80
CA ASP A 23 8.74 13.35 -5.70
C ASP A 23 7.35 13.15 -5.06
N GLN A 24 6.32 12.92 -5.87
CA GLN A 24 4.97 12.66 -5.40
C GLN A 24 4.89 11.33 -4.62
N LEU A 25 5.50 10.26 -5.14
CA LEU A 25 5.57 8.98 -4.46
C LEU A 25 6.26 9.09 -3.10
N MET A 26 7.41 9.78 -3.04
CA MET A 26 8.13 10.01 -1.79
C MET A 26 7.25 10.77 -0.77
N SER A 27 6.54 11.81 -1.22
CA SER A 27 5.60 12.53 -0.35
C SER A 27 4.49 11.63 0.19
N MET A 28 3.95 10.71 -0.62
CA MET A 28 2.93 9.75 -0.18
C MET A 28 3.50 8.76 0.83
N VAL A 29 4.71 8.24 0.60
CA VAL A 29 5.41 7.33 1.52
C VAL A 29 5.66 8.01 2.87
N MET A 30 6.10 9.27 2.89
CA MET A 30 6.33 10.00 4.13
C MET A 30 5.05 10.19 4.96
N VAL A 31 3.92 10.48 4.31
CA VAL A 31 2.61 10.55 4.99
C VAL A 31 2.22 9.17 5.53
N LEU A 32 2.33 8.11 4.73
CA LEU A 32 2.02 6.75 5.17
C LEU A 32 2.89 6.30 6.36
N ALA A 33 4.19 6.63 6.36
CA ALA A 33 5.09 6.35 7.47
C ALA A 33 4.69 7.10 8.75
N SER A 34 4.17 8.33 8.61
CA SER A 34 3.65 9.12 9.73
C SER A 34 2.39 8.48 10.31
N GLU A 35 1.44 8.09 9.46
CA GLU A 35 0.21 7.41 9.89
C GLU A 35 0.50 6.04 10.52
N LEU A 36 1.52 5.31 10.03
CA LEU A 36 1.96 4.06 10.66
C LEU A 36 2.44 4.26 12.10
N ASN A 37 3.17 5.36 12.37
CA ASN A 37 3.57 5.70 13.74
C ASN A 37 2.35 6.05 14.61
N VAL A 38 1.38 6.79 14.09
CA VAL A 38 0.12 7.09 14.82
C VAL A 38 -0.61 5.80 15.20
N MET A 39 -0.65 4.82 14.28
CA MET A 39 -1.24 3.50 14.58
C MET A 39 -0.44 2.72 15.62
N ARG A 40 0.90 2.77 15.58
CA ARG A 40 1.77 2.15 16.59
C ARG A 40 1.53 2.74 17.98
N ASP A 41 1.45 4.07 18.08
CA ASP A 41 1.16 4.77 19.33
C ASP A 41 -0.24 4.41 19.86
N ARG A 42 -1.22 4.26 18.96
CA ARG A 42 -2.57 3.82 19.34
C ARG A 42 -2.58 2.40 19.90
N MET A 43 -1.80 1.48 19.33
CA MET A 43 -1.66 0.10 19.85
C MET A 43 -1.01 0.07 21.23
N ASP A 44 0.09 0.80 21.44
CA ASP A 44 0.72 0.93 22.78
C ASP A 44 -0.27 1.53 23.81
N ALA A 45 -1.03 2.56 23.42
CA ALA A 45 -2.05 3.14 24.29
C ALA A 45 -3.13 2.13 24.68
N GLN A 46 -3.56 1.25 23.76
CA GLN A 46 -4.53 0.20 24.05
C GLN A 46 -4.00 -0.79 25.10
N GLU A 47 -2.75 -1.23 24.97
CA GLU A 47 -2.09 -2.12 25.94
C GLU A 47 -2.01 -1.47 27.33
N ARG A 48 -1.61 -0.18 27.41
CA ARG A 48 -1.52 0.55 28.69
C ARG A 48 -2.88 0.75 29.34
N VAL A 49 -3.90 1.10 28.56
CA VAL A 49 -5.28 1.26 29.06
C VAL A 49 -5.81 -0.09 29.56
N ALA A 50 -5.61 -1.18 28.81
CA ALA A 50 -6.01 -2.53 29.25
C ALA A 50 -5.34 -2.91 30.58
N LYS A 51 -4.05 -2.59 30.74
CA LYS A 51 -3.30 -2.86 31.98
C LYS A 51 -3.84 -2.10 33.19
N GLN A 52 -4.30 -0.86 33.02
CA GLN A 52 -4.98 -0.09 34.08
C GLN A 52 -6.28 -0.77 34.54
N HIS A 53 -6.90 -1.56 33.68
CA HIS A 53 -8.08 -2.36 34.00
C HIS A 53 -7.77 -3.81 34.40
N GLY A 54 -6.50 -4.13 34.69
CA GLY A 54 -6.08 -5.45 35.17
C GLY A 54 -5.90 -6.50 34.07
N ILE A 55 -5.91 -6.11 32.80
CA ILE A 55 -5.68 -7.00 31.66
C ILE A 55 -4.25 -6.76 31.15
N ASP A 56 -3.34 -7.72 31.33
CA ASP A 56 -1.99 -7.64 30.76
C ASP A 56 -2.00 -8.05 29.28
N LEU A 57 -2.52 -7.16 28.44
CA LEU A 57 -2.68 -7.40 27.00
C LEU A 57 -1.33 -7.61 26.31
N ALA A 58 -0.28 -6.88 26.71
CA ALA A 58 1.06 -7.02 26.14
C ALA A 58 1.61 -8.44 26.34
N ALA A 59 1.57 -8.95 27.58
CA ALA A 59 1.99 -10.31 27.86
C ALA A 59 1.13 -11.35 27.13
N GLY A 60 -0.18 -11.10 27.00
CA GLY A 60 -1.09 -11.95 26.25
C GLY A 60 -0.78 -11.99 24.75
N ILE A 61 -0.41 -10.86 24.15
CA ILE A 61 0.03 -10.78 22.75
C ILE A 61 1.34 -11.54 22.55
N ASP A 62 2.32 -11.35 23.44
CA ASP A 62 3.63 -12.01 23.33
C ASP A 62 3.54 -13.54 23.47
N ALA A 63 2.58 -14.03 24.26
CA ALA A 63 2.33 -15.45 24.46
C ALA A 63 1.25 -16.04 23.51
N LEU A 64 0.73 -15.24 22.58
CA LEU A 64 -0.38 -15.66 21.72
C LEU A 64 0.07 -16.76 20.74
N GLU A 65 -0.42 -17.97 20.97
CA GLU A 65 -0.40 -19.06 20.00
C GLU A 65 -1.71 -19.08 19.22
N LEU A 66 -1.61 -19.08 17.89
CA LEU A 66 -2.76 -19.13 17.00
C LEU A 66 -3.03 -20.57 16.59
N ASP A 67 -4.30 -20.94 16.51
CA ASP A 67 -4.71 -22.19 15.92
C ASP A 67 -4.63 -22.15 14.38
N ASP A 68 -4.77 -23.32 13.77
CA ASP A 68 -4.70 -23.47 12.32
C ASP A 68 -5.73 -22.61 11.59
N ALA A 69 -6.93 -22.45 12.17
CA ALA A 69 -8.00 -21.65 11.59
C ALA A 69 -7.64 -20.15 11.56
N ALA A 70 -7.10 -19.61 12.65
CA ALA A 70 -6.66 -18.21 12.72
C ALA A 70 -5.44 -17.95 11.82
N LEU A 71 -4.55 -18.93 11.67
CA LEU A 71 -3.42 -18.84 10.74
C LEU A 71 -3.90 -18.82 9.28
N GLU A 72 -4.86 -19.67 8.92
CA GLU A 72 -5.46 -19.70 7.58
C GLU A 72 -6.17 -18.37 7.25
N GLU A 73 -6.93 -17.81 8.19
CA GLU A 73 -7.57 -16.51 8.02
C GLU A 73 -6.55 -15.39 7.78
N ARG A 74 -5.46 -15.36 8.57
CA ARG A 74 -4.38 -14.39 8.38
C ARG A 74 -3.72 -14.55 7.02
N GLU A 75 -3.50 -15.78 6.56
CA GLU A 75 -2.90 -16.03 5.26
C GLU A 75 -3.81 -15.58 4.12
N ALA A 76 -5.10 -15.94 4.16
CA ALA A 76 -6.07 -15.49 3.18
C ALA A 76 -6.13 -13.96 3.10
N TRP A 77 -6.10 -13.28 4.25
CA TRP A 77 -6.05 -11.83 4.31
C TRP A 77 -4.77 -11.27 3.68
N ARG A 78 -3.59 -11.84 4.01
CA ARG A 78 -2.29 -11.43 3.44
C ARG A 78 -2.25 -11.59 1.92
N GLN A 79 -2.72 -12.72 1.42
CA GLN A 79 -2.78 -12.99 -0.02
C GLN A 79 -3.69 -11.98 -0.73
N GLY A 80 -4.87 -11.71 -0.17
CA GLY A 80 -5.78 -10.69 -0.69
C GLY A 80 -5.15 -9.29 -0.67
N PHE A 81 -4.40 -8.95 0.38
CA PHE A 81 -3.68 -7.68 0.47
C PHE A 81 -2.59 -7.56 -0.62
N MET A 82 -1.75 -8.58 -0.78
CA MET A 82 -0.70 -8.59 -1.80
C MET A 82 -1.27 -8.53 -3.22
N ALA A 83 -2.36 -9.25 -3.48
CA ALA A 83 -3.04 -9.19 -4.77
C ALA A 83 -3.53 -7.77 -5.12
N ARG A 84 -4.06 -7.03 -4.14
CA ARG A 84 -4.47 -5.63 -4.34
C ARG A 84 -3.26 -4.70 -4.51
N LEU A 85 -2.21 -4.90 -3.71
CA LEU A 85 -1.01 -4.08 -3.74
C LEU A 85 -0.27 -4.17 -5.09
N PHE A 86 -0.17 -5.37 -5.65
CA PHE A 86 0.55 -5.64 -6.90
C PHE A 86 -0.33 -5.73 -8.14
N TYR A 87 -1.60 -5.36 -8.04
CA TYR A 87 -2.55 -5.49 -9.14
C TYR A 87 -2.06 -4.85 -10.45
N LEU A 88 -1.54 -3.63 -10.40
CA LEU A 88 -1.07 -2.91 -11.59
C LEU A 88 0.15 -3.61 -12.22
N ALA A 89 1.15 -3.96 -11.41
CA ALA A 89 2.34 -4.67 -11.89
C ALA A 89 1.98 -6.02 -12.52
N ARG A 90 0.99 -6.72 -11.96
CA ARG A 90 0.49 -7.99 -12.52
C ARG A 90 -0.20 -7.77 -13.86
N LYS A 91 -1.05 -6.74 -13.98
CA LYS A 91 -1.73 -6.37 -15.23
C LYS A 91 -0.72 -6.02 -16.32
N GLU A 92 0.31 -5.25 -16.00
CA GLU A 92 1.39 -4.89 -16.93
C GLU A 92 2.16 -6.13 -17.40
N ALA A 93 2.46 -7.08 -16.50
CA ALA A 93 3.11 -8.33 -16.87
C ALA A 93 2.21 -9.23 -17.75
N GLU A 94 0.91 -9.30 -17.46
CA GLU A 94 -0.08 -10.02 -18.29
C GLU A 94 -0.19 -9.40 -19.70
N GLU A 95 -0.25 -8.07 -19.80
CA GLU A 95 -0.29 -7.34 -21.08
C GLU A 95 1.00 -7.53 -21.90
N ALA A 96 2.17 -7.51 -21.24
CA ALA A 96 3.45 -7.77 -21.90
C ALA A 96 3.51 -9.20 -22.48
N GLN A 97 3.04 -10.21 -21.73
CA GLN A 97 2.96 -11.59 -22.23
C GLN A 97 2.03 -11.72 -23.43
N ILE A 98 0.87 -11.05 -23.41
CA ILE A 98 -0.09 -11.07 -24.53
C ILE A 98 0.51 -10.39 -25.77
N GLY A 99 1.18 -9.25 -25.59
CA GLY A 99 1.87 -8.53 -26.68
C GLY A 99 3.04 -9.31 -27.29
N GLU A 100 3.67 -10.22 -26.55
CA GLU A 100 4.72 -11.11 -27.04
C GLU A 100 4.19 -12.35 -27.78
N THR A 101 2.88 -12.62 -27.77
CA THR A 101 2.30 -13.80 -28.41
C THR A 101 2.39 -13.68 -29.94
N LYS A 102 2.88 -14.74 -30.62
CA LYS A 102 3.01 -14.78 -32.10
C LYS A 102 1.72 -14.41 -32.84
N GLU A 103 0.55 -14.71 -32.28
CA GLU A 103 -0.75 -14.36 -32.86
C GLU A 103 -1.04 -12.85 -32.81
N SER A 104 -0.70 -12.16 -31.71
CA SER A 104 -0.83 -10.70 -31.59
C SER A 104 0.16 -9.97 -32.51
N PHE A 105 1.37 -10.49 -32.63
CA PHE A 105 2.36 -9.99 -33.58
C PHE A 105 1.86 -10.12 -35.02
N ASN A 106 1.39 -11.31 -35.41
CA ASN A 106 0.90 -11.56 -36.78
C ASN A 106 -0.36 -10.75 -37.10
N SER A 107 -1.29 -10.57 -36.16
CA SER A 107 -2.49 -9.76 -36.38
C SER A 107 -2.16 -8.27 -36.58
N THR A 108 -1.16 -7.76 -35.87
CA THR A 108 -0.69 -6.38 -36.03
C THR A 108 -0.04 -6.16 -37.40
N ILE A 109 0.74 -7.14 -37.89
CA ILE A 109 1.32 -7.12 -39.24
C ILE A 109 0.23 -7.15 -40.32
N ASP A 110 -0.81 -7.97 -40.14
CA ASP A 110 -1.94 -8.07 -41.07
C ASP A 110 -2.81 -6.80 -41.10
N GLU A 111 -2.95 -6.09 -39.99
CA GLU A 111 -3.65 -4.79 -39.96
C GLU A 111 -2.85 -3.69 -40.67
N ILE A 112 -1.53 -3.65 -40.48
CA ILE A 112 -0.65 -2.69 -41.18
C ILE A 112 -0.61 -2.97 -42.69
N ALA A 113 -0.69 -4.23 -43.10
CA ALA A 113 -0.68 -4.62 -44.52
C ALA A 113 -2.01 -4.32 -45.26
N LYS A 114 -3.09 -4.01 -44.54
CA LYS A 114 -4.42 -3.69 -45.11
C LYS A 114 -4.71 -2.19 -45.18
N GLY A 115 -3.86 -1.35 -44.59
CA GLY A 115 -3.87 0.11 -44.75
C GLY A 115 -2.91 0.57 -45.83
#